data_AF-A0A5K0UVQ4-F1
#
_entry.id   AF-A0A5K0UVQ4-F1
#
_cell.length_a   1.000
_cell.length_b   1.000
_cell.length_c   1.000
_cell.angle_alpha   90.00
_cell.angle_beta   90.00
_cell.angle_gamma   90.00
#
_symmetry.space_group_name_H-M   'P 1'
#
loop_
_entity.id
_entity.type
_entity.pdbx_description
1 polymer ?
#
loop_
_entity_poly.entity_id
_entity_poly.type
_entity_poly.pdbx_seq_one_letter_code
_entity_poly.pdbx_strand_id
1 'polypeptide(L)' 'QSIEVKIISSFNFLFVACGICHSDLHVIKGELPFSAPCVVGHEITGEIVEHGAHTDAGVIR' A
#
# COMPACT_ATOMS: atom_id res chain seq x y z
N GLN A 1 8.04 20.90 -14.84
CA GLN A 1 7.45 19.66 -15.39
C GLN A 1 6.68 19.02 -14.25
N SER A 2 5.38 18.85 -14.39
CA SER A 2 4.52 18.30 -13.33
C SER A 2 4.50 16.77 -13.46
N ILE A 3 4.71 16.05 -12.35
CA ILE A 3 4.51 14.59 -12.29
C ILE A 3 3.02 14.37 -12.06
N GLU A 4 2.35 13.77 -13.03
CA GLU A 4 0.95 13.36 -12.89
C GLU A 4 0.89 12.00 -12.20
N VAL A 5 0.43 11.97 -10.94
CA VAL A 5 0.16 10.72 -10.22
C VAL A 5 -1.23 10.26 -10.60
N LYS A 6 -1.33 9.22 -11.44
CA LYS A 6 -2.61 8.63 -11.79
C LYS A 6 -3.05 7.65 -10.69
N ILE A 7 -4.23 7.87 -10.14
CA ILE A 7 -4.77 7.05 -9.04
C ILE A 7 -5.44 5.80 -9.63
N ILE A 8 -5.02 4.62 -9.15
CA ILE A 8 -5.69 3.34 -9.39
C ILE A 8 -6.66 3.04 -8.24
N SER A 9 -7.87 2.59 -8.57
CA SER A 9 -8.92 2.36 -7.57
C SER A 9 -8.69 1.10 -6.74
N SER A 10 -8.17 0.03 -7.35
CA SER A 10 -7.81 -1.22 -6.69
C SER A 10 -6.81 -2.01 -7.55
N PHE A 11 -5.97 -2.83 -6.91
CA PHE A 11 -4.99 -3.67 -7.60
C PHE A 11 -4.55 -4.84 -6.71
N ASN A 12 -4.05 -5.90 -7.34
CA ASN A 12 -3.28 -6.93 -6.65
C ASN A 12 -1.80 -6.60 -6.76
N PHE A 13 -1.08 -6.78 -5.65
CA PHE A 13 0.31 -6.38 -5.52
C PHE A 13 1.15 -7.54 -5.03
N LEU A 14 2.27 -7.79 -5.70
CA LEU A 14 3.29 -8.71 -5.23
C LEU A 14 4.32 -7.92 -4.42
N PHE A 15 4.35 -8.18 -3.11
CA PHE A 15 5.27 -7.53 -2.18
C PHE A 15 6.70 -8.03 -2.38
N VAL A 16 7.65 -7.09 -2.49
CA VAL A 16 9.09 -7.40 -2.51
C VAL A 16 9.72 -7.07 -1.15
N ALA A 17 9.38 -5.91 -0.60
CA ALA A 17 9.84 -5.48 0.71
C ALA A 17 8.86 -4.50 1.35
N CYS A 18 8.93 -4.37 2.68
CA CYS A 18 8.26 -3.32 3.43
C CYS A 18 9.25 -2.74 4.44
N GLY A 19 9.33 -1.42 4.51
CA GLY A 19 10.02 -0.71 5.59
C GLY A 19 9.35 -0.95 6.94
N ILE A 20 10.12 -0.77 8.01
CA ILE A 20 9.61 -0.77 9.38
C ILE A 20 9.70 0.66 9.89
N CYS A 21 8.55 1.26 10.17
CA CYS A 21 8.46 2.59 10.73
C CYS A 21 8.32 2.54 12.26
N HIS A 22 8.64 3.63 12.95
CA HIS A 22 8.43 3.72 14.40
C HIS A 22 6.93 3.60 14.78
N SER A 23 6.03 4.02 13.90
CA SER A 23 4.57 3.88 14.10
C SER A 23 4.10 2.43 14.11
N ASP A 24 4.74 1.51 13.37
CA ASP A 24 4.41 0.09 13.41
C ASP A 24 4.62 -0.47 14.83
N LEU A 25 5.72 -0.04 15.48
CA LEU A 25 6.01 -0.45 16.85
C LEU A 25 5.00 0.09 17.85
N HIS A 26 4.55 1.35 17.70
CA HIS A 26 3.50 1.91 18.54
C HIS A 26 2.18 1.14 18.41
N VAL A 27 1.82 0.69 17.19
CA VAL A 27 0.64 -0.17 16.97
C VAL A 27 0.83 -1.52 17.67
N ILE A 28 1.97 -2.18 17.49
CA ILE A 28 2.27 -3.50 18.11
C ILE A 28 2.22 -3.43 19.64
N LYS A 29 2.69 -2.33 20.23
CA LYS A 29 2.67 -2.12 21.68
C LYS A 29 1.30 -1.70 22.23
N GLY A 30 0.31 -1.46 21.36
CA GLY A 30 -1.01 -0.96 21.76
C GLY A 30 -1.02 0.51 22.20
N GLU A 31 0.01 1.27 21.83
CA GLU A 31 0.14 2.71 22.14
C GLU A 31 -0.66 3.58 21.16
N LEU A 32 -0.98 3.04 19.98
CA LEU A 32 -1.93 3.62 19.03
C LEU A 32 -3.19 2.76 18.95
N PRO A 33 -4.40 3.35 19.02
CA PRO A 33 -5.65 2.61 18.90
C PRO A 33 -5.78 2.08 17.46
N PHE A 34 -5.61 0.77 17.31
CA PHE A 34 -5.74 0.06 16.03
C PHE A 34 -6.52 -1.25 16.23
N SER A 35 -7.40 -1.59 15.29
CA SER A 35 -8.20 -2.80 15.36
C SER A 35 -7.32 -4.03 15.22
N ALA A 36 -7.37 -4.96 16.18
CA ALA A 36 -6.61 -6.21 16.17
C ALA A 36 -7.55 -7.44 16.00
N PRO A 37 -7.12 -8.51 15.29
CA PRO A 37 -5.83 -8.66 14.61
C PRO A 37 -5.72 -7.79 13.34
N CYS A 38 -4.52 -7.31 13.02
CA CYS A 38 -4.24 -6.53 11.82
C CYS A 38 -2.92 -6.93 11.16
N VAL A 39 -2.77 -6.53 9.90
CA VAL A 39 -1.49 -6.53 9.17
C VAL A 39 -0.87 -5.14 9.32
N VAL A 40 0.36 -5.09 9.81
CA VAL A 40 1.15 -3.84 9.95
C VAL A 40 2.08 -3.65 8.75
N GLY A 41 2.74 -2.49 8.68
CA GLY A 41 3.59 -2.10 7.54
C GLY A 41 2.84 -1.21 6.55
N HIS A 42 3.36 -0.01 6.35
CA HIS A 42 2.79 1.02 5.46
C HIS A 42 3.83 1.63 4.52
N GLU A 43 5.04 1.07 4.50
CA GLU A 43 6.17 1.52 3.67
C GLU A 43 6.54 0.44 2.63
N ILE A 44 5.58 0.10 1.77
CA ILE A 44 5.63 -1.07 0.90
C ILE A 44 6.27 -0.77 -0.47
N THR A 45 7.01 -1.73 -1.02
CA THR A 45 7.47 -1.75 -2.42
C THR A 45 7.28 -3.13 -3.07
N GLY A 46 7.11 -3.14 -4.39
CA GLY A 46 6.78 -4.34 -5.16
C GLY A 46 6.20 -4.01 -6.54
N GLU A 47 5.49 -4.97 -7.13
CA GLU A 47 4.95 -4.89 -8.48
C GLU A 47 3.43 -5.10 -8.49
N ILE A 48 2.72 -4.34 -9.32
CA ILE A 48 1.30 -4.55 -9.59
C ILE A 48 1.16 -5.76 -10.53
N VAL A 49 0.44 -6.78 -10.10
CA VAL A 49 0.20 -7.99 -10.90
C VAL A 49 -1.19 -8.05 -11.52
N GLU A 50 -2.13 -7.27 -11.01
CA GLU A 50 -3.50 -7.18 -11.52
C GLU A 50 -4.13 -5.84 -11.16
N HIS A 51 -5.05 -5.33 -11.99
CA HIS A 51 -5.77 -4.09 -11.77
C HIS A 51 -7.27 -4.36 -11.56
N GLY A 52 -7.92 -3.56 -10.71
CA GLY A 52 -9.37 -3.64 -10.51
C GLY A 52 -10.16 -3.19 -11.73
N ALA A 53 -11.42 -3.62 -11.82
CA ALA A 53 -12.31 -3.39 -12.97
C ALA A 53 -12.54 -1.90 -13.33
N HIS A 54 -12.33 -0.99 -12.38
CA HIS A 54 -12.50 0.46 -12.56
C HIS A 54 -11.16 1.19 -12.69
N THR A 55 -10.14 0.51 -13.23
CA THR A 55 -8.85 1.14 -13.55
C THR A 55 -8.91 1.70 -14.97
N ASP A 56 -8.56 2.98 -15.13
CA ASP A 56 -8.46 3.60 -16.45
C ASP A 56 -7.36 2.91 -17.26
N ALA A 57 -7.69 2.47 -18.47
CA ALA A 57 -6.77 1.79 -19.38
C ALA A 57 -5.55 2.66 -19.73
N GLY A 58 -5.65 3.98 -19.69
CA GLY A 58 -4.53 4.91 -19.89
C GLY A 58 -3.55 5.00 -18.71
N VAL A 59 -3.81 4.26 -17.62
CA VAL A 59 -2.91 4.12 -16.46
C VAL A 59 -2.07 2.84 -16.57
N ILE A 60 -2.65 1.78 -17.15
CA ILE A 60 -2.01 0.48 -17.33
C ILE A 60 -1.02 0.63 -18.50
N ARG A 61 0.28 0.59 -18.21
CA ARG A 61 1.35 0.69 -19.21
C ARG A 61 2.02 -0.65 -19.44
#